data_AF-A0A953ATY0-F1
#
_entry.id   AF-A0A953ATY0-F1
#
_cell.length_a   1.000
_cell.length_b   1.000
_cell.length_c   1.000
_cell.angle_alpha   90.00
_cell.angle_beta   90.00
_cell.angle_gamma   90.00
#
_symmetry.space_group_name_H-M   'P 1'
#
loop_
_entity.id
_entity.type
_entity.pdbx_description
1 polymer ?
#
loop_
_entity_poly.entity_id
_entity_poly.type
_entity_poly.pdbx_seq_one_letter_code
_entity_poly.pdbx_strand_id
1 'polypeptide(L)'
;MAQKSGTGTVAVTAEEVRSALGRARTVTSEEEKVLRMRHGVGARTLTEPLPHAAAGNEELEDELLVIEMQLQRAWRMRMAEEKARSVPAVAPRASKTKDKIVRALRKKK
;
A
#
# COMPACT_ATOMS: atom_id res chain seq x y z
N MET A 1 16.86 -46.34 -19.53
CA MET A 1 16.39 -46.53 -18.14
C MET A 1 15.27 -45.55 -17.91
N ALA A 2 14.02 -46.05 -17.89
CA ALA A 2 12.83 -45.25 -17.66
C ALA A 2 12.55 -45.15 -16.16
N GLN A 3 12.19 -43.97 -15.66
CA GLN A 3 11.45 -43.85 -14.41
C GLN A 3 10.14 -43.11 -14.68
N LYS A 4 9.05 -43.74 -14.25
CA LYS A 4 7.66 -43.36 -14.45
C LYS A 4 7.05 -42.98 -13.10
N SER A 5 6.21 -41.94 -13.16
CA SER A 5 5.11 -41.55 -12.25
C SER A 5 5.41 -41.25 -10.79
N GLY A 6 5.34 -39.96 -10.47
CA GLY A 6 4.78 -39.45 -9.23
C GLY A 6 4.14 -38.11 -9.54
N THR A 7 2.83 -37.97 -9.32
CA THR A 7 2.09 -36.71 -9.45
C THR A 7 2.53 -35.77 -8.34
N GLY A 8 3.75 -35.23 -8.46
CA GLY A 8 4.31 -34.30 -7.52
C GLY A 8 3.60 -32.96 -7.68
N THR A 9 2.87 -32.54 -6.66
CA THR A 9 2.45 -31.15 -6.51
C THR A 9 3.71 -30.30 -6.37
N VAL A 10 4.22 -29.76 -7.48
CA VAL A 10 5.32 -28.79 -7.46
C VAL A 10 4.74 -27.50 -6.89
N ALA A 11 5.18 -27.14 -5.69
CA ALA A 11 4.82 -25.87 -5.07
C ALA A 11 5.54 -24.75 -5.83
N VAL A 12 4.80 -24.05 -6.69
CA VAL A 12 5.32 -22.92 -7.45
C VAL A 12 5.35 -21.70 -6.54
N THR A 13 6.53 -21.18 -6.26
CA THR A 13 6.71 -19.99 -5.41
C THR A 13 6.47 -18.70 -6.18
N ALA A 14 6.04 -17.64 -5.48
CA ALA A 14 5.78 -16.33 -6.08
C ALA A 14 7.01 -15.73 -6.78
N GLU A 15 8.21 -16.05 -6.29
CA GLU A 15 9.48 -15.54 -6.81
C GLU A 15 9.90 -16.24 -8.11
N GLU A 16 9.67 -17.56 -8.20
CA GLU A 16 9.84 -18.33 -9.43
C GLU A 16 8.89 -17.85 -10.52
N VAL A 17 7.62 -17.58 -10.19
CA VAL A 17 6.64 -17.02 -11.14
C VAL A 17 7.06 -15.63 -11.60
N ARG A 18 7.55 -14.77 -10.68
CA ARG A 18 8.04 -13.43 -11.05
C ARG A 18 9.24 -13.50 -12.01
N SER A 19 10.19 -14.39 -11.75
CA SER A 19 11.36 -14.62 -12.60
C SER A 19 11.01 -15.25 -13.95
N ALA A 20 10.03 -16.16 -13.97
CA ALA A 20 9.56 -16.81 -15.19
C ALA A 20 8.78 -15.83 -16.08
N LEU A 21 7.83 -15.08 -15.52
CA LEU A 21 7.05 -14.07 -16.25
C LEU A 21 7.95 -12.95 -16.79
N GLY A 22 9.01 -12.55 -16.08
CA GLY A 22 9.97 -11.56 -16.57
C GLY A 22 10.78 -12.00 -17.80
N ARG A 23 10.92 -13.31 -18.02
CA ARG A 23 11.66 -13.92 -19.14
C ARG A 23 10.76 -14.44 -20.26
N ALA A 24 9.48 -14.64 -19.96
CA ALA A 24 8.50 -15.16 -20.91
C ALA A 24 8.24 -14.14 -22.03
N ARG A 25 8.33 -14.59 -23.29
CA ARG A 25 8.04 -13.78 -24.49
C ARG A 25 6.74 -14.16 -25.19
N THR A 26 6.10 -15.24 -24.77
CA THR A 26 4.96 -15.88 -25.46
C THR A 26 3.68 -15.86 -24.64
N VAL A 27 3.69 -15.25 -23.46
CA VAL A 27 2.51 -15.19 -22.58
C VAL A 27 1.74 -13.94 -22.93
N THR A 28 0.44 -14.10 -23.19
CA THR A 28 -0.45 -12.97 -23.43
C THR A 28 -0.68 -12.17 -22.15
N SER A 29 -1.10 -10.91 -22.27
CA SER A 29 -1.36 -10.04 -21.11
C SER A 29 -2.43 -10.61 -20.16
N GLU A 30 -3.45 -11.31 -20.70
CA GLU A 30 -4.48 -11.96 -19.91
C GLU A 30 -3.96 -13.17 -19.14
N GLU A 31 -3.17 -14.03 -19.79
CA GLU A 31 -2.56 -15.20 -19.14
C GLU A 31 -1.58 -14.78 -18.04
N GLU A 32 -0.78 -13.75 -18.31
CA GLU A 32 0.15 -13.18 -17.33
C GLU A 32 -0.59 -12.63 -16.11
N LYS A 33 -1.72 -11.93 -16.33
CA LYS A 33 -2.60 -11.44 -15.25
C LYS A 33 -3.15 -12.59 -14.42
N VAL A 34 -3.68 -13.64 -15.05
CA VAL A 34 -4.23 -14.80 -14.34
C VAL A 34 -3.17 -15.52 -13.51
N LEU A 35 -1.96 -15.70 -14.06
CA LEU A 35 -0.84 -16.31 -13.34
C LEU A 35 -0.41 -15.46 -12.13
N ARG A 36 -0.35 -14.13 -12.30
CA ARG A 36 -0.07 -13.22 -11.19
C ARG A 36 -1.11 -13.32 -10.07
N MET A 37 -2.39 -13.30 -10.42
CA MET A 37 -3.48 -13.42 -9.43
C MET A 37 -3.45 -14.78 -8.72
N ARG A 38 -3.26 -15.87 -9.46
CA ARG A 38 -3.23 -17.23 -8.92
C ARG A 38 -2.09 -17.45 -7.92
N HIS A 39 -0.93 -16.85 -8.18
CA HIS A 39 0.27 -17.03 -7.36
C HIS A 39 0.56 -15.85 -6.42
N GLY A 40 -0.37 -14.88 -6.31
CA GLY A 40 -0.22 -13.70 -5.46
C GLY A 40 0.96 -12.80 -5.84
N VAL A 41 1.39 -12.82 -7.11
CA VAL A 41 2.53 -12.05 -7.60
C VAL A 41 2.04 -10.67 -8.03
N GLY A 42 2.49 -9.64 -7.32
CA GLY A 42 2.18 -8.25 -7.67
C GLY A 42 2.70 -7.83 -9.06
N ALA A 43 2.33 -6.62 -9.48
CA ALA A 43 2.82 -6.02 -10.71
C ALA A 43 4.36 -6.02 -10.76
N ARG A 44 4.90 -6.12 -11.97
CA ARG A 44 6.35 -6.23 -12.22
C ARG A 44 7.12 -5.03 -11.66
N THR A 45 6.47 -3.87 -11.67
CA THR A 45 6.97 -2.60 -11.16
C THR A 45 5.85 -1.90 -10.43
N LEU A 46 6.09 -1.48 -9.18
CA LEU A 46 5.18 -0.61 -8.41
C LEU A 46 5.07 0.79 -9.01
N THR A 47 5.95 1.11 -9.97
CA THR A 47 6.06 2.40 -10.64
C THR A 47 5.46 2.40 -12.04
N GLU A 48 5.06 1.24 -12.57
CA GLU A 48 4.39 1.20 -13.87
C GLU A 48 2.92 1.56 -13.67
N PRO A 49 2.40 2.56 -14.41
CA PRO A 49 1.00 2.94 -14.30
C PRO A 49 0.14 1.75 -14.66
N LEU A 50 -0.90 1.49 -13.85
CA LEU A 50 -1.88 0.46 -14.15
C LEU A 50 -2.46 0.73 -15.55
N PRO A 51 -2.66 -0.31 -16.38
CA PRO A 51 -3.30 -0.14 -17.67
C PRO A 51 -4.67 0.50 -17.45
N HIS A 52 -4.89 1.67 -18.06
CA HIS A 52 -6.12 2.41 -17.92
C HIS A 52 -7.20 1.66 -18.70
N ALA A 53 -8.22 1.18 -17.97
CA ALA A 53 -9.30 0.37 -18.55
C ALA A 53 -10.13 1.13 -19.61
N ALA A 54 -9.99 2.45 -19.67
CA ALA A 54 -10.76 3.37 -20.49
C ALA A 54 -10.05 3.89 -21.74
N ALA A 55 -8.84 3.41 -22.04
CA ALA A 55 -7.98 4.00 -23.08
C ALA A 55 -8.74 4.18 -24.42
N GLY A 56 -9.14 5.42 -24.71
CA GLY A 56 -9.89 5.79 -25.91
C GLY A 56 -11.33 6.26 -25.72
N ASN A 57 -11.85 6.36 -24.49
CA ASN A 57 -13.14 6.98 -24.18
C ASN A 57 -12.97 8.12 -23.15
N GLU A 58 -12.89 9.35 -23.65
CA GLU A 58 -12.64 10.57 -22.87
C GLU A 58 -13.69 10.83 -21.78
N GLU A 59 -14.98 10.58 -22.08
CA GLU A 59 -16.07 10.77 -21.11
C GLU A 59 -15.93 9.81 -19.92
N LEU A 60 -15.54 8.55 -20.20
CA LEU A 60 -15.32 7.55 -19.16
C LEU A 60 -14.02 7.80 -18.38
N GLU A 61 -13.00 8.37 -19.02
CA GLU A 61 -11.77 8.82 -18.36
C GLU A 61 -12.06 9.96 -17.36
N ASP A 62 -12.89 10.93 -17.75
CA ASP A 62 -13.30 12.03 -16.89
C ASP A 62 -14.11 11.55 -15.66
N GLU A 63 -15.08 10.65 -15.88
CA GLU A 63 -15.85 10.06 -14.78
C GLU A 63 -14.95 9.32 -13.77
N LEU A 64 -14.03 8.50 -14.27
CA LEU A 64 -13.08 7.77 -13.43
C LEU A 64 -12.15 8.72 -12.67
N LEU A 65 -11.70 9.81 -13.29
CA LEU A 65 -10.87 10.82 -12.64
C LEU A 65 -11.60 11.51 -11.49
N VAL A 66 -12.88 11.86 -11.69
CA VAL A 66 -13.72 12.45 -10.63
C VAL A 66 -13.85 11.49 -9.44
N ILE A 67 -14.10 10.20 -9.71
CA ILE A 67 -14.19 9.17 -8.68
C ILE A 67 -12.87 9.04 -7.91
N GLU A 68 -11.74 9.01 -8.62
CA GLU A 68 -10.41 8.94 -7.98
C GLU A 68 -10.16 10.14 -7.06
N MET A 69 -10.46 11.35 -7.52
CA MET A 69 -10.31 12.57 -6.71
C MET A 69 -11.16 12.50 -5.43
N GLN A 70 -12.40 12.02 -5.52
CA GLN A 70 -13.29 11.85 -4.36
C GLN A 70 -12.71 10.83 -3.37
N LEU A 71 -12.21 9.69 -3.89
CA LEU A 71 -11.64 8.64 -3.07
C LEU A 71 -10.35 9.10 -2.35
N GLN A 72 -9.47 9.80 -3.06
CA GLN A 72 -8.25 10.37 -2.48
C GLN A 72 -8.57 11.41 -1.40
N ARG A 73 -9.60 12.25 -1.60
CA ARG A 73 -10.06 13.20 -0.57
C ARG A 73 -10.58 12.46 0.66
N ALA A 74 -11.44 11.46 0.49
CA ALA A 74 -11.98 10.65 1.58
C ALA A 74 -10.85 9.95 2.36
N TRP A 75 -9.86 9.40 1.66
CA TRP A 75 -8.72 8.75 2.29
C TRP A 75 -7.86 9.73 3.09
N ARG A 76 -7.56 10.91 2.54
CA ARG A 76 -6.81 11.96 3.28
C ARG A 76 -7.55 12.40 4.54
N MET A 77 -8.88 12.57 4.48
CA MET A 77 -9.69 12.92 5.66
C MET A 77 -9.61 11.81 6.72
N ARG A 78 -9.78 10.55 6.32
CA ARG A 78 -9.67 9.41 7.24
C ARG A 78 -8.28 9.33 7.90
N MET A 79 -7.21 9.50 7.13
CA MET A 79 -5.84 9.51 7.67
C MET A 79 -5.60 10.67 8.63
N ALA A 80 -6.20 11.85 8.38
CA ALA A 80 -6.13 13.00 9.27
C ALA A 80 -6.87 12.73 10.60
N GLU A 81 -8.04 12.09 10.55
CA GLU A 81 -8.78 11.69 11.75
C GLU A 81 -8.04 10.63 12.57
N GLU A 82 -7.47 9.61 11.93
CA GLU A 82 -6.64 8.59 12.59
C GLU A 82 -5.43 9.24 13.26
N LYS A 83 -4.77 10.20 12.60
CA LYS A 83 -3.67 10.97 13.19
C LYS A 83 -4.13 11.80 14.39
N ALA A 84 -5.28 12.47 14.30
CA ALA A 84 -5.84 13.25 15.41
C ALA A 84 -6.19 12.38 16.63
N ARG A 85 -6.69 11.17 16.42
CA ARG A 85 -6.96 10.20 17.50
C ARG A 85 -5.70 9.59 18.11
N SER A 86 -4.61 9.51 17.36
CA SER A 86 -3.34 8.94 17.81
C SER A 86 -2.50 9.86 18.69
N VAL A 87 -2.81 11.16 18.76
CA VAL A 87 -2.13 12.09 19.67
C VAL A 87 -2.80 11.99 21.04
N PRO A 88 -2.14 11.45 22.09
CA PRO A 88 -2.68 11.58 23.43
C PRO A 88 -2.73 13.07 23.75
N ALA A 89 -3.91 13.58 24.09
CA ALA A 89 -4.08 14.92 24.63
C ALA A 89 -3.39 14.98 26.00
N VAL A 90 -2.06 15.08 26.00
CA VAL A 90 -1.29 15.43 27.18
C VAL A 90 -1.52 16.91 27.38
N ALA A 91 -2.67 17.25 27.96
CA ALA A 91 -2.80 18.51 28.65
C ALA A 91 -1.57 18.64 29.57
N PRO A 92 -0.79 19.73 29.51
CA PRO A 92 0.40 19.86 30.33
C PRO A 92 -0.04 19.86 31.79
N ARG A 93 0.06 18.71 32.45
CA ARG A 93 -0.20 18.61 33.89
C ARG A 93 0.84 19.50 34.56
N ALA A 94 0.37 20.55 35.23
CA ALA A 94 1.19 21.43 36.04
C ALA A 94 2.00 20.55 37.01
N SER A 95 3.31 20.46 36.79
CA SER A 95 4.19 19.69 37.64
C SER A 95 4.45 20.51 38.90
N LYS A 96 3.95 20.02 40.05
CA LYS A 96 4.18 20.62 41.37
C LYS A 96 5.68 20.88 41.63
N THR A 97 6.56 20.11 41.00
CA THR A 97 8.02 20.28 41.07
C THR A 97 8.48 21.53 40.33
N LYS A 98 7.96 21.78 39.11
CA LYS A 98 8.27 23.01 38.36
C LYS A 98 7.80 24.25 39.12
N ASP A 99 6.63 24.20 39.75
CA ASP A 99 6.13 25.32 40.56
C ASP A 99 7.00 25.61 41.79
N LYS A 100 7.51 24.57 42.47
CA LYS A 100 8.46 24.75 43.59
C LYS A 100 9.77 25.41 43.12
N ILE A 101 10.30 25.00 41.98
CA ILE A 101 11.53 25.56 41.40
C ILE A 101 11.33 27.04 41.04
N VAL A 102 10.24 27.36 40.34
CA VAL A 102 9.92 28.76 39.97
C VAL A 102 9.74 29.64 41.21
N ARG A 103 9.09 29.12 42.26
CA ARG A 103 8.90 29.86 43.51
C ARG A 103 10.21 30.09 44.26
N ALA A 104 11.12 29.11 44.25
CA ALA A 104 12.45 29.25 44.83
C ALA A 104 13.29 30.29 44.09
N LEU A 105 13.23 30.31 42.75
CA LEU A 105 13.95 31.29 41.93
C LEU A 105 13.40 32.71 42.11
N ARG A 106 12.08 32.89 42.24
CA ARG A 106 11.47 34.20 42.51
C ARG A 106 11.81 34.77 43.89
N LYS A 107 12.08 33.92 44.88
CA LYS A 107 12.48 34.35 46.24
C LYS A 107 13.95 34.75 46.36
N LYS A 108 14.78 34.47 45.34
CA LYS A 108 16.21 34.78 45.31
C LYS A 108 16.51 36.12 44.63
N LYS A 109 15.47 36.92 44.33
CA LYS A 109 15.58 38.29 43.83
C LYS A 109 15.17 39.26 44.92
#